data_AF-A0ABD1UYX0-F1
#
_entry.id   AF-A0ABD1UYX0-F1
#
_cell.length_a   1.000
_cell.length_b   1.000
_cell.length_c   1.000
_cell.angle_alpha   90.00
_cell.angle_beta   90.00
_cell.angle_gamma   90.00
#
_symmetry.space_group_name_H-M   'P 1'
#
loop_
_entity.id
_entity.type
_entity.pdbx_description
1 polymer ?
#
loop_
_entity_poly.entity_id
_entity_poly.type
_entity_poly.pdbx_seq_one_letter_code
_entity_poly.pdbx_strand_id
1 'polypeptide(L)'
;MACNTLWWDVDHVLLPVMMQNRVHWILLHFDIVHRCLNVFNSYRKVIRDNHIRKTVKPYVEIISYLLHHSGFYKAGSSSVVDWSAYDGKDPFDELDFQILGKIPQQYQMLV
;
A
#
# COMPACT_ATOMS: atom_id res chain seq x y z
N MET A 1 24.79 -6.48 -9.54
CA MET A 1 24.11 -6.17 -8.26
C MET A 1 22.72 -6.76 -8.37
N ALA A 2 22.43 -7.83 -7.61
CA ALA A 2 21.08 -8.37 -7.57
C ALA A 2 20.21 -7.38 -6.78
N CYS A 3 19.39 -6.61 -7.48
CA CYS A 3 18.41 -5.71 -6.89
C CYS A 3 17.16 -6.50 -6.48
N ASN A 4 17.34 -7.61 -5.74
CA ASN A 4 16.29 -8.60 -5.56
C ASN A 4 16.22 -9.03 -4.09
N THR A 5 15.82 -8.11 -3.20
CA THR A 5 15.22 -8.56 -1.94
C THR A 5 13.96 -9.31 -2.30
N LEU A 6 13.83 -10.52 -1.80
CA LEU A 6 12.68 -11.35 -2.10
C LEU A 6 11.46 -10.73 -1.41
N TRP A 7 10.30 -10.75 -2.06
CA TRP A 7 9.11 -10.07 -1.52
C TRP A 7 8.68 -10.59 -0.14
N TRP A 8 9.04 -11.84 0.20
CA TRP A 8 8.81 -12.44 1.51
C TRP A 8 9.80 -11.96 2.60
N ASP A 9 10.89 -11.31 2.22
CA ASP A 9 11.84 -10.67 3.14
C ASP A 9 11.57 -9.16 3.31
N VAL A 10 10.51 -8.64 2.68
CA VAL A 10 10.13 -7.22 2.76
C VAL A 10 8.94 -7.07 3.70
N ASP A 11 9.10 -6.26 4.75
CA ASP A 11 8.01 -5.94 5.68
C ASP A 11 7.13 -4.79 5.16
N HIS A 12 7.77 -3.79 4.54
CA HIS A 12 7.16 -2.51 4.22
C HIS A 12 7.61 -1.97 2.86
N VAL A 13 6.65 -1.47 2.07
CA VAL A 13 6.93 -0.72 0.83
C VAL A 13 6.33 0.67 0.92
N LEU A 14 7.12 1.68 0.58
CA LEU A 14 6.70 3.09 0.55
C LEU A 14 6.54 3.53 -0.90
N LEU A 15 5.33 3.97 -1.25
CA LEU A 15 4.94 4.39 -2.58
C LEU A 15 4.44 5.84 -2.53
N PRO A 16 5.27 6.83 -2.90
CA PRO A 16 4.80 8.19 -3.06
C PRO A 16 3.92 8.29 -4.31
N VAL A 17 2.70 8.79 -4.16
CA VAL A 17 1.74 8.95 -5.26
C VAL A 17 1.32 10.40 -5.39
N MET A 18 1.52 10.96 -6.58
CA MET A 18 1.07 12.31 -6.91
C MET A 18 -0.41 12.29 -7.25
N MET A 19 -1.18 13.14 -6.58
CA MET A 19 -2.59 13.34 -6.91
C MET A 19 -2.69 14.20 -8.17
N GLN A 20 -3.12 13.64 -9.31
CA GLN A 20 -3.12 14.41 -10.58
C GLN A 20 -3.95 15.71 -10.54
N ASN A 21 -5.00 15.76 -9.72
CA ASN A 21 -5.90 16.91 -9.65
C ASN A 21 -5.39 18.06 -8.74
N ARG A 22 -4.34 17.83 -7.95
CA ARG A 22 -3.79 18.78 -6.98
C ARG A 22 -2.32 18.46 -6.81
N VAL A 23 -1.40 19.41 -6.96
CA VAL A 23 0.05 19.22 -6.73
C VAL A 23 0.31 18.85 -5.26
N HIS A 24 0.02 17.60 -4.92
CA HIS A 24 -0.06 17.07 -3.58
C HIS A 24 0.33 15.60 -3.63
N TRP A 25 1.29 15.24 -2.79
CA TRP A 25 1.74 13.86 -2.65
C TRP A 25 1.01 13.20 -1.49
N ILE A 26 0.51 12.01 -1.75
CA ILE A 26 0.12 11.08 -0.70
C ILE A 26 1.19 9.99 -0.60
N LEU A 27 1.29 9.37 0.56
CA LEU A 27 2.14 8.22 0.76
C LEU A 27 1.25 6.99 0.95
N LEU A 28 1.45 5.99 0.10
CA LEU A 28 0.92 4.65 0.34
C LEU A 28 2.03 3.84 1.01
N HIS A 29 1.71 3.25 2.15
CA HIS A 29 2.58 2.34 2.88
C HIS A 29 1.94 0.97 2.80
N PHE A 30 2.55 0.08 2.02
CA PHE A 30 2.12 -1.30 1.99
C PHE A 30 2.80 -2.04 3.14
N ASP A 31 2.00 -2.41 4.12
CA ASP A 31 2.38 -3.33 5.17
C ASP A 31 2.12 -4.75 4.65
N ILE A 32 3.20 -5.42 4.23
CA ILE A 32 3.11 -6.71 3.56
C ILE A 32 2.58 -7.74 4.56
N VAL A 33 3.15 -7.81 5.77
CA VAL A 33 2.73 -8.77 6.81
C VAL A 33 1.23 -8.70 7.08
N HIS A 34 0.66 -7.50 7.19
CA HIS A 34 -0.77 -7.31 7.44
C HIS A 34 -1.64 -7.27 6.17
N ARG A 35 -1.06 -7.51 4.98
CA ARG A 35 -1.75 -7.45 3.68
C ARG A 35 -2.56 -6.15 3.50
N CYS A 36 -2.03 -5.02 3.98
CA CYS A 36 -2.79 -3.78 4.11
C CYS A 36 -2.04 -2.57 3.57
N LEU A 37 -2.74 -1.74 2.79
CA LEU A 37 -2.24 -0.49 2.25
C LEU A 37 -2.71 0.68 3.13
N ASN A 38 -1.78 1.23 3.91
CA ASN A 38 -1.99 2.40 4.75
C ASN A 38 -1.82 3.68 3.93
N VAL A 39 -2.85 4.52 3.90
CA VAL A 39 -2.84 5.75 3.10
C VAL A 39 -2.67 6.96 3.99
N PHE A 40 -1.55 7.66 3.81
CA PHE A 40 -1.21 8.89 4.49
C PHE A 40 -1.53 10.08 3.59
N ASN A 41 -2.53 10.86 4.00
CA ASN A 41 -2.92 12.10 3.32
C ASN A 41 -2.83 13.28 4.29
N SER A 42 -1.71 14.01 4.22
CA SER A 42 -1.50 15.21 5.04
C SER A 42 -2.42 16.37 4.67
N TYR A 43 -3.14 16.33 3.53
CA TYR A 43 -4.00 17.43 3.10
C TYR A 43 -5.48 17.03 3.04
N ARG A 44 -5.94 16.30 4.06
CA ARG A 44 -7.27 15.67 4.12
C ARG A 44 -8.43 16.67 4.09
N LYS A 45 -8.24 17.90 4.58
CA LYS A 45 -9.27 18.95 4.51
C LYS A 45 -9.63 19.33 3.07
N VAL A 46 -8.66 19.26 2.16
CA VAL A 46 -8.83 19.64 0.76
C VAL A 46 -9.06 18.41 -0.11
N ILE A 47 -8.28 17.36 0.09
CA ILE A 47 -8.41 16.10 -0.62
C ILE A 47 -9.21 15.13 0.23
N ARG A 48 -10.52 15.12 -0.01
CA ARG A 48 -11.47 14.24 0.69
C ARG A 48 -11.23 12.78 0.38
N ASP A 49 -11.56 11.92 1.34
CA ASP A 49 -11.37 10.46 1.28
C ASP A 49 -11.90 9.81 -0.01
N ASN A 50 -13.02 10.27 -0.57
CA ASN A 50 -13.55 9.72 -1.83
C ASN A 50 -12.59 9.89 -3.02
N HIS A 51 -11.82 10.98 -3.08
CA HIS A 51 -10.81 11.18 -4.12
C HIS A 51 -9.63 10.23 -3.90
N ILE A 52 -9.20 10.09 -2.64
CA ILE A 52 -8.14 9.15 -2.25
C ILE A 52 -8.52 7.72 -2.65
N ARG A 53 -9.73 7.28 -2.33
CA ARG A 53 -10.21 5.92 -2.68
C ARG A 53 -10.13 5.65 -4.19
N LYS A 54 -10.55 6.61 -5.02
CA LYS A 54 -10.46 6.49 -6.48
C LYS A 54 -9.01 6.40 -6.96
N THR A 55 -8.11 7.21 -6.40
CA THR A 55 -6.68 7.18 -6.75
C THR A 55 -6.01 5.90 -6.28
N VAL A 56 -6.39 5.36 -5.11
CA VAL A 56 -5.75 4.19 -4.49
C VAL A 56 -6.27 2.86 -5.07
N LYS A 57 -7.49 2.83 -5.61
CA LYS A 57 -8.12 1.61 -6.14
C LYS A 57 -7.24 0.80 -7.10
N PRO A 58 -6.59 1.40 -8.13
CA PRO A 58 -5.74 0.63 -9.03
C PRO A 58 -4.50 0.03 -8.33
N TYR A 59 -4.03 0.63 -7.24
CA TYR A 59 -2.86 0.16 -6.50
C TYR A 59 -3.18 -1.11 -5.68
N VAL A 60 -4.35 -1.16 -5.03
CA VAL A 60 -4.74 -2.36 -4.25
C VAL A 60 -4.99 -3.58 -5.13
N GLU A 61 -5.37 -3.35 -6.39
CA GLU A 61 -5.49 -4.40 -7.41
C GLU A 61 -4.09 -4.79 -7.92
N ILE A 62 -3.35 -3.85 -8.50
CA ILE A 62 -2.10 -4.17 -9.21
C ILE A 62 -1.02 -4.76 -8.31
N ILE A 63 -0.91 -4.29 -7.06
CA ILE A 63 0.09 -4.83 -6.12
C ILE A 63 -0.24 -6.29 -5.81
N SER A 64 -1.51 -6.64 -5.61
CA SER A 64 -1.93 -8.02 -5.38
C SER A 64 -1.55 -8.94 -6.56
N TYR A 65 -1.87 -8.50 -7.80
CA TYR A 65 -1.45 -9.19 -9.02
C TYR A 65 0.07 -9.36 -9.11
N LEU A 66 0.84 -8.31 -8.83
CA LEU A 66 2.31 -8.35 -8.90
C LEU A 66 2.91 -9.31 -7.86
N LEU A 67 2.36 -9.38 -6.64
CA LEU A 67 2.78 -10.37 -5.63
C LEU A 67 2.53 -11.80 -6.10
N HIS A 68 1.36 -12.07 -6.70
CA HIS A 68 1.09 -13.39 -7.25
C HIS A 68 2.12 -13.78 -8.31
N HIS A 69 2.36 -12.90 -9.28
CA HIS A 69 3.28 -13.18 -10.38
C HIS A 69 4.75 -13.16 -9.98
N SER A 70 5.13 -12.50 -8.88
CA SER A 70 6.49 -12.55 -8.33
C SER A 70 6.81 -13.88 -7.63
N GLY A 71 5.81 -14.75 -7.45
CA GLY A 71 5.97 -16.02 -6.74
C GLY A 71 5.91 -15.90 -5.22
N PHE A 72 5.48 -14.74 -4.69
CA PHE A 72 5.34 -14.48 -3.25
C PHE A 72 4.57 -15.61 -2.54
N TYR A 73 3.41 -15.99 -3.08
CA TYR A 73 2.53 -17.01 -2.49
C TYR A 73 3.05 -18.46 -2.64
N LYS A 74 4.11 -18.69 -3.43
CA LYS A 74 4.73 -20.01 -3.62
C LYS A 74 5.91 -20.23 -2.68
N ALA A 75 6.45 -19.17 -2.09
CA ALA A 75 7.54 -19.23 -1.12
C ALA A 75 6.98 -19.68 0.25
N GLY A 76 6.75 -20.98 0.39
CA GLY A 76 6.18 -21.57 1.59
C GLY A 76 7.14 -21.61 2.79
N SER A 77 6.69 -20.99 3.88
CA SER A 77 6.69 -21.56 5.24
C SER A 77 8.02 -21.89 5.93
N SER A 78 8.97 -20.94 6.00
CA SER A 78 10.08 -21.05 6.98
C SER A 78 10.41 -19.75 7.72
N SER A 79 9.49 -18.78 7.73
CA SER A 79 9.69 -17.53 8.46
C SER A 79 8.95 -17.54 9.80
N VAL A 80 9.52 -16.88 10.81
CA VAL A 80 8.92 -16.61 12.13
C VAL A 80 7.74 -15.61 12.03
N VAL A 81 7.49 -15.08 10.83
CA VAL A 81 6.52 -14.03 10.55
C VAL A 81 5.11 -14.63 10.49
N ASP A 82 4.17 -13.97 11.17
CA ASP A 82 2.75 -14.31 11.13
C ASP A 82 2.12 -13.79 9.83
N TRP A 83 1.84 -14.72 8.91
CA TRP A 83 1.24 -14.44 7.60
C TRP A 83 -0.28 -14.63 7.58
N SER A 84 -0.94 -14.69 8.74
CA SER A 84 -2.39 -14.98 8.84
C SER A 84 -3.29 -14.01 8.07
N ALA A 85 -2.82 -12.79 7.76
CA ALA A 85 -3.54 -11.83 6.93
C ALA A 85 -3.79 -12.32 5.48
N TYR A 86 -3.04 -13.34 5.03
CA TYR A 86 -3.17 -13.95 3.71
C TYR A 86 -4.00 -15.24 3.72
N ASP A 87 -4.37 -15.76 4.90
CA ASP A 87 -5.09 -17.02 5.02
C ASP A 87 -6.49 -16.94 4.39
N GLY A 88 -6.81 -17.91 3.52
CA GLY A 88 -8.12 -18.00 2.86
C GLY A 88 -8.41 -16.90 1.83
N LYS A 89 -7.46 -16.01 1.53
CA LYS A 89 -7.57 -15.00 0.47
C LYS A 89 -7.15 -15.58 -0.87
N ASP A 90 -7.86 -15.24 -1.93
CA ASP A 90 -7.38 -15.50 -3.28
C ASP A 90 -6.15 -14.62 -3.57
N PRO A 91 -5.09 -15.13 -4.23
CA PRO A 91 -3.91 -14.32 -4.55
C PRO A 91 -4.19 -13.09 -5.41
N PHE A 92 -5.34 -13.03 -6.09
CA PHE A 92 -5.80 -11.90 -6.89
C PHE A 92 -6.84 -11.04 -6.18
N ASP A 93 -7.26 -11.41 -4.96
CA ASP A 93 -8.12 -10.55 -4.15
C ASP A 93 -7.44 -9.21 -3.94
N GLU A 94 -8.22 -8.14 -3.91
CA GLU A 94 -7.68 -6.81 -3.62
C GLU A 94 -7.01 -6.77 -2.24
N LEU A 95 -5.98 -5.93 -2.11
CA LEU A 95 -5.42 -5.63 -0.80
C LEU A 95 -6.44 -4.84 0.04
N ASP A 96 -6.46 -5.13 1.33
CA ASP A 96 -7.17 -4.28 2.28
C ASP A 96 -6.47 -2.91 2.31
N PHE A 97 -7.23 -1.82 2.55
CA PHE A 97 -6.62 -0.49 2.70
C PHE A 97 -7.37 0.38 3.68
N GLN A 98 -6.63 1.28 4.31
CA GLN A 98 -7.19 2.25 5.25
C GLN A 98 -6.59 3.65 5.06
N ILE A 99 -7.44 4.67 5.20
CA ILE A 99 -7.01 6.07 5.18
C ILE A 99 -6.78 6.51 6.61
N LEU A 100 -5.54 6.86 6.95
CA LEU A 100 -5.17 7.19 8.32
C LEU A 100 -5.63 8.61 8.68
N GLY A 101 -6.43 8.70 9.74
CA GLY A 101 -7.08 9.95 10.13
C GLY A 101 -6.35 10.79 11.17
N LYS A 102 -5.43 10.21 11.94
CA LYS A 102 -4.70 10.88 13.04
C LYS A 102 -3.24 11.12 12.66
N ILE A 103 -3.01 11.89 11.60
CA ILE A 103 -1.66 12.21 11.11
C ILE A 103 -1.46 13.74 11.04
N PRO A 104 -0.20 14.22 11.10
CA PRO A 104 0.11 15.64 10.90
C PRO A 104 -0.55 16.20 9.63
N GLN A 105 -1.20 17.36 9.75
CA GLN A 105 -1.91 18.00 8.65
C GLN A 105 -1.09 19.15 8.07
N GLN A 106 -1.00 19.17 6.76
CA GLN A 106 -0.47 20.27 5.97
C GLN A 106 -1.59 21.30 5.78
N TYR A 107 -1.29 22.55 6.13
CA TYR A 107 -2.25 23.66 6.03
C TYR A 107 -2.11 24.49 4.76
N GLN A 108 -0.95 24.40 4.09
CA GLN A 108 -0.63 25.16 2.89
C GLN A 108 0.28 24.34 1.97
N MET A 109 0.15 24.50 0.64
CA MET A 109 1.09 23.90 -0.31
C MET A 109 2.43 24.64 -0.22
N LEU A 110 3.53 23.88 -0.22
CA LEU A 110 4.86 24.45 -0.43
C LEU A 110 4.90 24.94 -1.88
N VAL A 111 4.96 26.25 -2.06
CA VAL A 111 5.06 26.93 -3.36
C VAL A 111 6.52 27.10 -3.71
#